data_AF-A0A662TSV7-F1
#
_entry.id   AF-A0A662TSV7-F1
#
_cell.length_a   1.000
_cell.length_b   1.000
_cell.length_c   1.000
_cell.angle_alpha   90.00
_cell.angle_beta   90.00
_cell.angle_gamma   90.00
#
_symmetry.space_group_name_H-M   'P 1'
#
loop_
_entity.id
_entity.type
_entity.pdbx_description
1 polymer ?
#
loop_
_entity_poly.entity_id
_entity_poly.type
_entity_poly.pdbx_seq_one_letter_code
_entity_poly.pdbx_strand_id
1 'polypeptide(L)'
;MKCKGEDAKRILELLDGTLFPLHKKWRKLTHRLDRAPELALILSLYAEKATYFDILCDIVNHIEDDEVYNKLIYLKKLQHSQD
;
A
#
# COMPACT_ATOMS: atom_id res chain seq x y z
N MET A 1 15.24 -21.75 -1.92
CA MET A 1 15.20 -20.99 -3.18
C MET A 1 15.68 -19.58 -2.90
N LYS A 2 16.66 -19.08 -3.65
CA LYS A 2 17.22 -17.72 -3.48
C LYS A 2 16.52 -16.78 -4.47
N CYS A 3 15.41 -16.16 -4.09
CA CYS A 3 14.88 -14.98 -4.79
C CYS A 3 15.90 -13.86 -4.59
N LYS A 4 16.83 -13.67 -5.53
CA LYS A 4 17.93 -12.71 -5.37
C LYS A 4 17.97 -11.77 -6.56
N GLY A 5 17.56 -10.52 -6.32
CA GLY A 5 17.69 -9.39 -7.23
C GLY A 5 16.36 -8.93 -7.82
N GLU A 6 15.85 -9.68 -8.80
CA GLU A 6 14.72 -9.21 -9.62
C GLU A 6 13.39 -9.18 -8.86
N ASP A 7 13.09 -10.18 -8.04
CA ASP A 7 11.83 -10.21 -7.28
C ASP A 7 11.78 -9.11 -6.22
N ALA A 8 12.90 -8.87 -5.52
CA ALA A 8 12.99 -7.78 -4.55
C ALA A 8 12.86 -6.41 -5.21
N LYS A 9 13.50 -6.22 -6.39
CA LYS A 9 13.37 -5.00 -7.18
C LYS A 9 11.94 -4.79 -7.67
N ARG A 10 11.28 -5.84 -8.16
CA ARG A 10 9.87 -5.79 -8.58
C ARG A 10 8.91 -5.52 -7.42
N ILE A 11 9.20 -6.02 -6.23
CA ILE A 11 8.44 -5.70 -5.01
C ILE A 11 8.62 -4.23 -4.64
N LEU A 12 9.84 -3.68 -4.74
CA LEU A 12 10.08 -2.25 -4.52
C LEU A 12 9.39 -1.38 -5.59
N GLU A 13 9.48 -1.76 -6.87
CA GLU A 13 8.78 -1.10 -7.99
C GLU A 13 7.24 -1.22 -7.90
N LEU A 14 6.77 -2.23 -7.17
CA LEU A 14 5.36 -2.43 -6.81
C LEU A 14 4.91 -1.47 -5.71
N LEU A 15 5.77 -1.23 -4.72
CA LEU A 15 5.54 -0.35 -3.59
C LEU A 15 5.73 1.13 -3.96
N ASP A 16 6.64 1.45 -4.88
CA ASP A 16 6.91 2.84 -5.31
C ASP A 16 5.96 3.34 -6.42
N GLY A 17 5.17 2.46 -7.02
CA GLY A 17 4.18 2.80 -8.05
C GLY A 17 4.72 2.99 -9.47
N THR A 18 5.99 2.71 -9.73
CA THR A 18 6.57 2.74 -11.09
C THR A 18 5.84 1.79 -12.05
N LEU A 19 5.39 0.62 -11.58
CA LEU A 19 4.54 -0.29 -12.35
C LEU A 19 3.05 -0.09 -12.05
N PHE A 20 2.46 1.01 -12.55
CA PHE A 20 1.09 1.44 -12.24
C PHE A 20 0.00 0.33 -12.31
N PRO A 21 -0.07 -0.55 -13.34
CA PRO A 21 -1.09 -1.60 -13.38
C PRO A 21 -0.91 -2.65 -12.27
N LEU A 22 0.34 -2.95 -11.94
CA LEU A 22 0.71 -3.94 -10.92
C LEU A 22 0.51 -3.34 -9.53
N HIS A 23 0.92 -2.08 -9.32
CA HIS A 23 0.63 -1.31 -8.11
C HIS A 23 -0.89 -1.21 -7.87
N LYS A 24 -1.71 -0.94 -8.90
CA LYS A 24 -3.17 -0.87 -8.76
C LYS A 24 -3.77 -2.22 -8.33
N LYS A 25 -3.27 -3.33 -8.86
CA LYS A 25 -3.68 -4.69 -8.44
C LYS A 25 -3.24 -4.98 -7.01
N TRP A 26 -2.00 -4.64 -6.66
CA TRP A 26 -1.47 -4.76 -5.32
C TRP A 26 -2.29 -3.97 -4.32
N ARG A 27 -2.51 -2.67 -4.58
CA ARG A 27 -3.41 -1.80 -3.82
C ARG A 27 -4.80 -2.41 -3.68
N LYS A 28 -5.41 -2.94 -4.74
CA LYS A 28 -6.73 -3.60 -4.62
C LYS A 28 -6.74 -4.79 -3.65
N LEU A 29 -5.61 -5.48 -3.50
CA LEU A 29 -5.45 -6.64 -2.61
C LEU A 29 -5.05 -6.25 -1.18
N THR A 30 -4.18 -5.25 -1.03
CA THR A 30 -3.56 -4.86 0.26
C THR A 30 -4.26 -3.72 0.96
N HIS A 31 -5.01 -2.90 0.21
CA HIS A 31 -5.67 -1.70 0.71
C HIS A 31 -7.05 -2.04 1.32
N ARG A 32 -7.03 -2.98 2.26
CA ARG A 32 -8.21 -3.42 2.99
C ARG A 32 -7.86 -3.57 4.46
N LEU A 33 -8.58 -2.86 5.33
CA LEU A 33 -8.35 -2.87 6.78
C LEU A 33 -8.46 -4.28 7.39
N ASP A 34 -9.33 -5.13 6.84
CA ASP A 34 -9.50 -6.53 7.27
C ASP A 34 -8.24 -7.39 7.07
N ARG A 35 -7.35 -7.00 6.15
CA ARG A 35 -6.10 -7.72 5.84
C ARG A 35 -4.85 -7.08 6.45
N ALA A 36 -4.97 -5.90 7.04
CA ALA A 36 -3.82 -5.18 7.63
C ALA A 36 -3.06 -6.02 8.69
N PRO A 37 -3.72 -6.79 9.59
CA PRO A 37 -3.02 -7.66 10.54
C PRO A 37 -2.18 -8.76 9.87
N GLU A 38 -2.72 -9.40 8.83
CA GLU A 38 -2.02 -10.47 8.11
C GLU A 38 -0.80 -9.93 7.35
N LEU A 39 -0.96 -8.76 6.72
CA LEU A 39 0.15 -8.08 6.02
C LEU A 39 1.24 -7.62 7.00
N ALA A 40 0.85 -7.06 8.15
CA ALA A 40 1.78 -6.67 9.20
C ALA A 40 2.56 -7.86 9.73
N LEU A 41 1.90 -9.02 9.91
CA LEU A 41 2.56 -10.26 10.32
C LEU A 41 3.61 -10.70 9.29
N ILE A 42 3.23 -10.78 8.01
CA ILE A 42 4.16 -11.18 6.94
C ILE A 42 5.37 -10.23 6.91
N LEU A 43 5.15 -8.92 6.93
CA LEU A 43 6.22 -7.93 6.87
C LEU A 43 7.11 -7.95 8.12
N SER A 44 6.53 -8.21 9.30
CA SER A 44 7.30 -8.32 10.55
C SER A 44 8.29 -9.48 10.53
N LEU A 45 8.04 -10.55 9.76
CA LEU A 45 8.97 -11.66 9.58
C LEU A 45 10.22 -11.28 8.78
N TYR A 46 10.14 -10.20 7.99
CA TYR A 46 11.25 -9.70 7.16
C TYR A 46 11.84 -8.39 7.69
N ALA A 47 11.24 -7.79 8.71
CA ALA A 47 11.69 -6.51 9.26
C ALA A 47 12.83 -6.71 10.26
N GLU A 48 13.95 -6.02 10.05
CA GLU A 48 15.09 -6.08 10.97
C GLU A 48 14.92 -5.18 12.20
N LYS A 49 14.11 -4.11 12.10
CA LYS A 49 14.08 -3.01 13.10
C LYS A 49 12.69 -2.50 13.47
N ALA A 50 11.63 -2.94 12.78
CA ALA A 50 10.27 -2.49 13.04
C ALA A 50 9.48 -3.59 13.72
N THR A 51 8.71 -3.26 14.76
CA THR A 51 7.85 -4.25 15.41
C THR A 51 6.60 -4.49 14.57
N TYR A 52 5.92 -5.61 14.84
CA TYR A 52 4.60 -5.88 14.25
C TYR A 52 3.63 -4.70 14.43
N PHE A 53 3.60 -4.10 15.61
CA PHE A 53 2.69 -2.98 15.91
C PHE A 53 3.05 -1.72 15.11
N ASP A 54 4.33 -1.40 14.98
CA ASP A 54 4.78 -0.26 14.16
C ASP A 54 4.33 -0.43 12.71
N ILE A 55 4.58 -1.62 12.15
CA ILE A 55 4.21 -1.96 10.77
C ILE A 55 2.69 -1.94 10.59
N LEU A 56 1.92 -2.45 11.55
CA LEU A 56 0.47 -2.43 11.50
C LEU A 56 -0.08 -0.99 11.48
N CYS A 57 0.44 -0.13 12.36
CA CYS A 57 0.08 1.27 12.39
C CYS A 57 0.40 1.95 11.06
N ASP A 58 1.57 1.72 10.48
CA ASP A 58 1.95 2.27 9.17
C ASP A 58 1.00 1.81 8.05
N ILE A 59 0.62 0.54 8.02
CA ILE A 59 -0.34 0.01 7.03
C ILE A 59 -1.72 0.66 7.21
N VAL A 60 -2.21 0.76 8.44
CA VAL A 60 -3.53 1.36 8.72
C VAL A 60 -3.53 2.84 8.34
N ASN A 61 -2.52 3.59 8.77
CA ASN A 61 -2.37 5.02 8.44
C ASN A 61 -2.30 5.22 6.93
N HIS A 62 -1.52 4.40 6.22
CA HIS A 62 -1.44 4.46 4.77
C HIS A 62 -2.80 4.21 4.11
N ILE A 63 -3.58 3.25 4.60
CA ILE A 63 -4.93 2.96 4.08
C ILE A 63 -5.88 4.14 4.30
N GLU A 64 -5.85 4.74 5.50
CA GLU A 64 -6.70 5.88 5.85
C GLU A 64 -6.33 7.14 5.04
N ASP A 65 -5.04 7.45 4.94
CA ASP A 65 -4.54 8.59 4.16
C ASP A 65 -4.96 8.48 2.69
N ASP A 66 -4.85 7.29 2.11
CA ASP A 66 -5.24 7.05 0.74
C ASP A 66 -6.77 7.18 0.53
N GLU A 67 -7.60 6.80 1.51
CA GLU A 67 -9.03 7.09 1.46
C GLU A 67 -9.33 8.59 1.48
N VAL A 68 -8.62 9.33 2.34
CA VAL A 68 -8.75 10.79 2.44
C VAL A 68 -8.35 11.45 1.12
N TYR A 69 -7.19 11.08 0.56
CA TYR A 69 -6.73 11.58 -0.74
C TYR A 69 -7.72 11.27 -1.87
N ASN A 70 -8.25 10.05 -1.92
CA ASN A 70 -9.25 9.68 -2.93
C ASN A 70 -10.54 10.49 -2.80
N LYS A 71 -11.02 10.72 -1.57
CA LYS A 71 -12.19 11.58 -1.31
C LYS A 71 -11.94 13.01 -1.79
N LEU A 72 -10.78 13.58 -1.47
CA LEU A 72 -10.39 14.93 -1.91
C LEU A 72 -10.30 15.05 -3.44
N ILE A 73 -9.68 14.07 -4.11
CA ILE A 73 -9.58 14.04 -5.57
C ILE A 73 -10.96 13.93 -6.22
N TYR A 74 -11.83 13.08 -5.67
CA TYR A 74 -13.20 12.91 -6.16
C TYR A 74 -14.02 14.21 -6.02
N LEU A 75 -13.95 14.87 -4.86
CA LEU A 75 -14.63 16.14 -4.62
C LEU A 75 -14.16 17.24 -5.59
N LYS A 76 -12.84 17.35 -5.84
CA LYS A 76 -12.30 18.28 -6.84
C LYS A 76 -12.82 18.00 -8.25
N LYS A 77 -12.91 16.72 -8.64
CA LYS A 77 -13.45 16.34 -9.96
C LYS A 77 -14.92 16.70 -10.10
N LEU A 78 -15.72 16.51 -9.05
CA LEU A 78 -17.13 16.90 -9.04
C LEU A 78 -17.30 18.42 -9.20
N GLN A 79 -16.50 19.22 -8.49
CA GLN A 79 -16.50 20.67 -8.63
C GLN A 79 -16.20 21.10 -10.08
N HIS A 80 -15.16 20.52 -10.70
CA HIS A 80 -14.80 20.80 -12.10
C HIS A 80 -15.79 20.26 -13.14
N SER A 81 -16.72 19.37 -12.76
CA SER A 81 -17.75 18.85 -13.68
C SER A 81 -19.04 19.67 -13.64
N GLN A 82 -19.15 20.60 -12.69
CA GLN A 82 -20.29 21.50 -12.52
C GLN A 82 -20.02 22.92 -13.07
N ASP A 83 -18.76 23.21 -13.41
CA ASP A 83 -18.32 24.38 -14.19
C ASP A 83 -18.31 24.06 -15.70
#